data_AF-A0A9W8LGN5-F1
#
_entry.id   AF-A0A9W8LGN5-F1
#
_cell.length_a   1.000
_cell.length_b   1.000
_cell.length_c   1.000
_cell.angle_alpha   90.00
_cell.angle_beta   90.00
_cell.angle_gamma   90.00
#
_symmetry.space_group_name_H-M   'P 1'
#
loop_
_entity.id
_entity.type
_entity.pdbx_description
1 polymer ?
#
loop_
_entity_poly.entity_id
_entity_poly.type
_entity_poly.pdbx_seq_one_letter_code
_entity_poly.pdbx_strand_id
1 'polypeptide(L)'
;MGLISRIAMCGGGPGSGRVGHEAAEGAVRAEGLAEAQRRATLQRLAQYQGHYACEVARQQERIDSIDRALAGIDDSINSDSRDCAVSRLRQLRDDAALCLREAELARDRYGMEMAAWTPAAPAPAVAPAPAVATAGAPQPAATEPAPLDAAALIARAADPSD
;
A
#
# COMPACT_ATOMS: atom_id res chain seq x y z
N MET A 1 -81.45 14.79 -0.13
CA MET A 1 -80.39 15.52 -0.85
C MET A 1 -79.22 14.55 -0.99
N GLY A 2 -79.06 13.74 -2.04
CA GLY A 2 -78.81 14.09 -3.45
C GLY A 2 -77.35 14.52 -3.59
N LEU A 3 -76.46 13.99 -4.43
CA LEU A 3 -76.54 13.02 -5.53
C LEU A 3 -75.12 12.51 -5.85
N ILE A 4 -75.08 11.35 -6.49
CA ILE A 4 -73.93 10.56 -6.95
C ILE A 4 -73.13 11.29 -8.06
N SER A 5 -71.82 11.03 -8.15
CA SER A 5 -71.18 10.81 -9.45
C SER A 5 -69.91 9.97 -9.37
N ARG A 6 -70.02 8.73 -9.84
CA ARG A 6 -68.91 7.90 -10.31
C ARG A 6 -68.56 8.33 -11.73
N ILE A 7 -67.28 8.50 -12.05
CA ILE A 7 -66.74 8.15 -13.36
C ILE A 7 -65.45 7.35 -13.12
N ALA A 8 -65.56 6.05 -13.40
CA ALA A 8 -64.44 5.23 -13.82
C ALA A 8 -64.16 5.50 -15.30
N MET A 9 -62.90 5.39 -15.74
CA MET A 9 -62.43 4.93 -17.06
C MET A 9 -60.89 5.04 -17.04
N CYS A 10 -60.16 3.93 -16.96
CA CYS A 10 -59.72 3.08 -18.08
C CYS A 10 -58.41 3.56 -18.71
N GLY A 11 -57.36 2.73 -18.58
CA GLY A 11 -56.45 2.46 -19.70
C GLY A 11 -55.02 3.02 -19.63
N GLY A 12 -54.04 2.10 -19.72
CA GLY A 12 -52.64 2.36 -20.11
C GLY A 12 -51.68 2.25 -18.92
N GLY A 13 -51.02 1.12 -18.67
CA GLY A 13 -49.92 0.60 -19.49
C GLY A 13 -48.58 0.83 -18.74
N PRO A 14 -47.54 0.01 -18.96
CA PRO A 14 -46.36 -0.06 -18.10
C PRO A 14 -45.46 1.20 -18.24
N GLY A 15 -45.75 2.25 -17.47
CA GLY A 15 -44.93 3.47 -17.37
C GLY A 15 -43.77 3.36 -16.38
N SER A 16 -43.59 2.21 -15.73
CA SER A 16 -42.57 1.97 -14.70
C SER A 16 -41.11 2.02 -15.22
N GLY A 17 -40.91 2.14 -16.54
CA GLY A 17 -39.58 2.21 -17.15
C GLY A 17 -38.91 3.56 -17.01
N ARG A 18 -39.65 4.68 -17.09
CA ARG A 18 -39.04 6.02 -17.19
C ARG A 18 -38.53 6.55 -15.85
N VAL A 19 -39.30 6.35 -14.78
CA VAL A 19 -38.90 6.70 -13.40
C VAL A 19 -37.78 5.78 -12.91
N GLY A 20 -37.80 4.49 -13.29
CA GLY A 20 -36.73 3.54 -12.98
C GLY A 20 -35.43 3.85 -13.72
N HIS A 21 -35.50 4.31 -14.97
CA HIS A 21 -34.32 4.68 -15.77
C HIS A 21 -33.67 5.96 -15.24
N GLU A 22 -34.45 6.99 -14.91
CA GLU A 22 -33.92 8.24 -14.34
C GLU A 22 -33.33 8.02 -12.93
N ALA A 23 -33.95 7.15 -12.12
CA ALA A 23 -33.41 6.76 -10.82
C ALA A 23 -32.11 5.93 -10.93
N ALA A 24 -32.04 5.00 -11.89
CA ALA A 24 -30.84 4.22 -12.17
C ALA A 24 -29.70 5.11 -12.69
N GLU A 25 -29.98 6.04 -13.60
CA GLU A 25 -29.01 7.03 -14.07
C GLU A 25 -28.56 7.98 -12.95
N GLY A 26 -29.45 8.31 -12.00
CA GLY A 26 -29.11 9.06 -10.80
C GLY A 26 -28.15 8.31 -9.88
N ALA A 27 -28.40 7.02 -9.66
CA ALA A 27 -27.54 6.16 -8.85
C ALA A 27 -26.15 5.97 -9.46
N VAL A 28 -26.07 5.71 -10.77
CA VAL A 28 -24.78 5.58 -11.49
C VAL A 28 -23.98 6.87 -11.45
N ARG A 29 -24.64 8.04 -11.60
CA ARG A 29 -23.98 9.34 -11.45
C ARG A 29 -23.47 9.57 -10.03
N ALA A 30 -24.25 9.22 -9.01
CA ALA A 30 -23.85 9.36 -7.62
C ALA A 30 -22.64 8.47 -7.28
N GLU A 31 -22.64 7.23 -7.77
CA GLU A 31 -21.51 6.30 -7.62
C GLU A 31 -20.25 6.82 -8.33
N GLY A 32 -20.40 7.35 -9.55
CA GLY A 32 -19.29 7.98 -10.28
C GLY A 32 -18.69 9.18 -9.55
N LEU A 33 -19.52 10.02 -8.90
CA LEU A 33 -19.06 11.14 -8.08
C LEU A 33 -18.35 10.67 -6.81
N ALA A 34 -18.88 9.66 -6.12
CA ALA A 34 -18.26 9.07 -4.94
C ALA A 34 -16.88 8.47 -5.28
N GLU A 35 -16.76 7.80 -6.43
CA GLU A 35 -15.50 7.23 -6.89
C GLU A 35 -14.49 8.32 -7.29
N ALA A 36 -14.94 9.39 -7.95
CA ALA A 36 -14.09 10.54 -8.24
C ALA A 36 -13.57 11.21 -6.96
N GLN A 37 -14.42 11.38 -5.95
CA GLN A 37 -14.04 11.92 -4.64
C GLN A 37 -13.03 11.02 -3.93
N ARG A 38 -13.24 9.70 -3.95
CA ARG A 38 -12.33 8.71 -3.36
C ARG A 38 -10.94 8.81 -3.99
N ARG A 39 -10.86 8.81 -5.33
CA ARG A 39 -9.59 8.95 -6.07
C ARG A 39 -8.88 10.26 -5.73
N ALA A 40 -9.61 11.37 -5.67
CA ALA A 40 -9.04 12.66 -5.31
C ALA A 40 -8.50 12.68 -3.88
N THR A 41 -9.19 12.01 -2.94
CA THR A 41 -8.71 11.87 -1.55
C THR A 41 -7.45 11.03 -1.48
N LEU A 42 -7.41 9.87 -2.13
CA LEU A 42 -6.22 9.01 -2.18
C LEU A 42 -5.01 9.73 -2.78
N GLN A 43 -5.21 10.52 -3.84
CA GLN A 43 -4.15 11.33 -4.43
C GLN A 43 -3.57 12.36 -3.45
N ARG A 44 -4.42 13.07 -2.70
CA ARG A 44 -3.96 14.03 -1.67
C ARG A 44 -3.20 13.33 -0.55
N LEU A 45 -3.71 12.19 -0.07
CA LEU A 45 -3.06 11.42 0.99
C LEU A 45 -1.68 10.90 0.54
N ALA A 46 -1.57 10.43 -0.71
CA ALA A 46 -0.28 10.01 -1.27
C ALA A 46 0.71 11.18 -1.37
N GLN A 47 0.24 12.37 -1.75
CA GLN A 47 1.07 13.58 -1.77
C GLN A 47 1.58 13.94 -0.37
N TYR A 48 0.71 13.92 0.65
CA TYR A 48 1.13 14.18 2.02
C TYR A 48 2.10 13.12 2.53
N GLN A 49 1.85 11.84 2.27
CA GLN A 49 2.77 10.77 2.67
C GLN A 49 4.15 10.96 2.03
N GLY A 50 4.20 11.30 0.74
CA GLY A 50 5.45 11.59 0.03
C GLY A 50 6.17 12.81 0.62
N HIS A 51 5.43 13.89 0.92
CA HIS A 51 5.98 15.07 1.57
C HIS A 51 6.66 14.73 2.91
N TYR A 52 5.98 13.98 3.78
CA TYR A 52 6.54 13.61 5.08
C TYR A 52 7.66 12.58 4.99
N ALA A 53 7.68 11.71 3.97
CA ALA A 53 8.84 10.87 3.70
C ALA A 53 10.09 11.70 3.39
N CYS A 54 9.94 12.78 2.60
CA CYS A 54 11.03 13.72 2.34
C CYS A 54 11.44 14.51 3.58
N GLU A 55 10.50 14.93 4.42
CA GLU A 55 10.82 15.60 5.70
C GLU A 55 11.61 14.69 6.65
N VAL A 56 11.21 13.42 6.79
CA VAL A 56 11.96 12.43 7.58
C VAL A 56 13.41 12.32 7.12
N ALA A 57 13.63 12.16 5.81
CA ALA A 57 14.99 12.08 5.25
C ALA A 57 15.79 13.36 5.54
N ARG A 58 15.19 14.55 5.36
CA ARG A 58 15.85 15.84 5.62
C ARG A 58 16.22 16.04 7.08
N GLN A 59 15.34 15.69 8.02
CA GLN A 59 15.66 15.84 9.45
C GLN A 59 16.73 14.84 9.88
N GLN A 60 16.74 13.61 9.32
CA GLN A 60 17.80 12.65 9.58
C GLN A 60 19.18 13.18 9.11
N GLU A 61 19.27 13.67 7.88
CA GLU A 61 20.51 14.26 7.35
C GLU A 61 20.98 15.46 8.19
N ARG A 62 20.03 16.27 8.69
CA ARG A 62 20.32 17.39 9.58
C ARG A 62 20.90 16.93 10.91
N ILE A 63 20.34 15.89 11.52
CA ILE A 63 20.87 15.28 12.76
C ILE A 63 22.28 14.75 12.51
N ASP A 64 22.49 13.99 11.45
CA ASP A 64 23.80 13.41 11.10
C ASP A 64 24.85 14.50 10.83
N SER A 65 24.45 15.63 10.25
CA SER A 65 25.30 16.80 10.07
C SER A 65 25.68 17.45 11.40
N ILE A 66 24.72 17.61 12.31
CA ILE A 66 24.96 18.17 13.65
C ILE A 66 25.84 17.24 14.49
N ASP A 67 25.61 15.93 14.43
CA ASP A 67 26.40 14.95 15.17
C ASP A 67 27.87 14.93 14.68
N ARG A 68 28.10 15.09 13.36
CA ARG A 68 29.45 15.32 12.82
C ARG A 68 30.07 16.63 13.28
N ALA A 69 29.28 17.71 13.34
CA ALA A 69 29.77 19.00 13.83
C ALA A 69 30.16 18.92 15.31
N LEU A 70 29.35 18.25 16.14
CA LEU A 70 29.65 18.00 17.56
C LEU A 70 30.93 17.18 17.74
N ALA A 71 31.13 16.14 16.93
CA ALA A 71 32.34 15.32 16.98
C ALA A 71 33.60 16.05 16.52
N GLY A 72 33.45 17.07 15.67
CA GLY A 72 34.55 17.88 15.12
C GLY A 72 34.96 19.08 15.98
N ILE A 73 34.28 19.35 17.10
CA ILE A 73 34.68 20.41 18.03
C ILE A 73 35.94 19.96 18.76
N ASP A 74 37.03 20.71 18.53
CA ASP A 74 38.35 20.48 19.12
C ASP A 74 38.47 21.12 20.51
N ASP A 75 39.24 20.47 21.39
CA ASP A 75 39.57 20.93 22.74
C ASP A 75 40.54 22.13 22.76
N SER A 76 41.09 22.50 21.60
CA SER A 76 41.95 23.69 21.42
C SER A 76 41.19 25.02 21.43
N ILE A 77 39.85 24.98 21.33
CA ILE A 77 38.99 26.18 21.40
C ILE A 77 38.87 26.63 22.86
N ASN A 78 38.94 27.94 23.13
CA ASN A 78 38.69 28.50 24.46
C ASN A 78 37.39 27.92 25.06
N SER A 79 37.47 27.41 26.30
CA SER A 79 36.43 26.61 26.96
C SER A 79 35.06 27.26 26.89
N ASP A 80 34.97 28.57 27.12
CA ASP A 80 33.68 29.27 27.17
C ASP A 80 33.01 29.37 25.80
N SER A 81 33.80 29.55 24.74
CA SER A 81 33.30 29.59 23.35
C SER A 81 32.91 28.19 22.87
N ARG A 82 33.68 27.18 23.28
CA ARG A 82 33.41 25.78 22.99
C ARG A 82 32.10 25.33 23.63
N ASP A 83 31.92 25.59 24.92
CA ASP A 83 30.74 25.14 25.67
C ASP A 83 29.46 25.81 25.15
N CYS A 84 29.52 27.09 24.78
CA CYS A 84 28.42 27.77 24.08
C CYS A 84 28.06 27.11 22.74
N ALA A 85 29.06 26.77 21.93
CA ALA A 85 28.85 26.14 20.62
C ALA A 85 28.26 24.73 20.77
N VAL A 86 28.80 23.92 21.69
CA VAL A 86 28.31 22.56 21.99
C VAL A 86 26.86 22.62 22.49
N SER A 87 26.55 23.52 23.41
CA SER A 87 25.19 23.68 23.93
C SER A 87 24.19 24.03 22.82
N ARG A 88 24.56 24.97 21.95
CA ARG A 88 23.73 25.36 20.80
C ARG A 88 23.52 24.22 19.81
N LEU A 89 24.56 23.45 19.49
CA LEU A 89 24.45 22.31 18.58
C LEU A 89 23.58 21.20 19.17
N ARG A 90 23.70 20.92 20.47
CA ARG A 90 22.80 19.97 21.16
C ARG A 90 21.35 20.41 21.11
N GLN A 91 21.08 21.70 21.35
CA GLN A 91 19.72 22.22 21.21
C GLN A 91 19.18 22.05 19.78
N LEU A 92 19.99 22.38 18.77
CA LEU A 92 19.59 22.20 17.36
C LEU A 92 19.36 20.72 16.99
N ARG A 93 20.13 19.80 17.60
CA ARG A 93 19.97 18.36 17.44
C ARG A 93 18.65 17.90 18.04
N ASP A 94 18.35 18.33 19.26
CA ASP A 94 17.12 17.96 19.96
C ASP A 94 15.90 18.50 19.23
N ASP A 95 15.95 19.74 18.73
CA ASP A 95 14.91 20.33 17.88
C ASP A 95 14.70 19.51 16.59
N ALA A 96 15.79 19.12 15.91
CA ALA A 96 15.70 18.30 14.70
C ALA A 96 15.15 16.89 14.99
N ALA A 97 15.48 16.30 16.13
CA ALA A 97 14.95 15.01 16.57
C ALA A 97 13.45 15.06 16.87
N LEU A 98 12.96 16.17 17.46
CA LEU A 98 11.53 16.41 17.64
C LEU A 98 10.82 16.51 16.27
N CYS A 99 11.35 17.31 15.34
CA CYS A 99 10.79 17.44 14.00
C CYS A 99 10.79 16.11 13.22
N LEU A 100 11.85 15.31 13.36
CA LEU A 100 11.92 13.97 12.76
C LEU A 100 10.75 13.10 13.25
N ARG A 101 10.57 13.04 14.57
CA ARG A 101 9.50 12.25 15.18
C ARG A 101 8.11 12.71 14.76
N GLU A 102 7.89 14.01 14.67
CA GLU A 102 6.63 14.59 14.17
C GLU A 102 6.37 14.21 12.71
N ALA A 103 7.41 14.24 11.87
CA ALA A 103 7.31 13.85 10.47
C ALA A 103 7.03 12.34 10.30
N GLU A 104 7.64 11.49 11.13
CA GLU A 104 7.35 10.05 11.16
C GLU A 104 5.90 9.76 11.54
N LEU A 105 5.41 10.39 12.62
CA LEU A 105 4.02 10.25 13.05
C LEU A 105 3.04 10.73 11.97
N ALA A 106 3.34 11.84 11.29
CA ALA A 106 2.52 12.33 10.20
C ALA A 106 2.51 11.35 9.01
N ARG A 107 3.68 10.86 8.58
CA ARG A 107 3.80 9.87 7.51
C ARG A 107 2.98 8.62 7.82
N ASP A 108 3.10 8.09 9.04
CA ASP A 108 2.42 6.88 9.46
C ASP A 108 0.90 7.09 9.52
N ARG A 109 0.45 8.25 10.02
CA ARG A 109 -0.96 8.64 9.98
C ARG A 109 -1.52 8.65 8.57
N TYR A 110 -0.85 9.29 7.61
CA TYR A 110 -1.31 9.31 6.21
C TYR A 110 -1.27 7.92 5.57
N GLY A 111 -0.31 7.07 5.96
CA GLY A 111 -0.30 5.66 5.56
C GLY A 111 -1.53 4.89 6.05
N MET A 112 -1.91 5.07 7.32
CA MET A 112 -3.14 4.48 7.88
C MET A 112 -4.40 5.02 7.21
N GLU A 113 -4.47 6.34 6.98
CA GLU A 113 -5.61 6.95 6.28
C GLU A 113 -5.72 6.42 4.84
N MET A 114 -4.63 6.30 4.10
CA MET A 114 -4.67 5.69 2.76
C MET A 114 -5.16 4.25 2.77
N ALA A 115 -4.71 3.44 3.74
CA ALA A 115 -5.17 2.06 3.89
C ALA A 115 -6.69 2.00 4.15
N ALA A 116 -7.24 2.94 4.94
CA ALA A 116 -8.67 3.02 5.22
C ALA A 116 -9.50 3.41 3.99
N TRP A 117 -8.95 4.22 3.08
CA TRP A 117 -9.61 4.65 1.85
C TRP A 117 -9.44 3.66 0.68
N THR A 118 -8.52 2.70 0.79
CA THR A 118 -8.25 1.71 -0.24
C THR A 118 -9.19 0.52 -0.05
N PRO A 119 -10.03 0.17 -1.04
CA PRO A 119 -10.91 -0.98 -0.92
C PRO A 119 -10.08 -2.26 -0.76
N ALA A 120 -10.54 -3.16 0.11
CA ALA A 120 -9.94 -4.48 0.23
C ALA A 120 -9.97 -5.18 -1.13
N ALA A 121 -8.83 -5.73 -1.55
CA ALA A 121 -8.79 -6.53 -2.76
C ALA A 121 -9.83 -7.65 -2.66
N PRO A 122 -10.59 -7.94 -3.73
CA PRO A 122 -11.52 -9.07 -3.72
C PRO A 122 -10.72 -10.34 -3.40
N ALA A 123 -11.23 -11.15 -2.46
CA ALA A 123 -10.61 -12.41 -2.11
C ALA A 123 -10.37 -13.23 -3.40
N PRO A 124 -9.21 -13.89 -3.55
CA PRO A 124 -8.95 -14.69 -4.73
C PRO A 124 -10.09 -15.69 -4.89
N ALA A 125 -10.69 -15.73 -6.08
CA ALA A 125 -11.71 -16.72 -6.39
C ALA A 125 -11.13 -18.11 -6.10
N VAL A 126 -11.77 -18.84 -5.19
CA VAL A 126 -11.40 -20.23 -4.89
C VAL A 126 -11.44 -20.98 -6.23
N ALA A 127 -10.27 -21.41 -6.71
CA ALA A 127 -10.19 -22.20 -7.92
C ALA A 127 -11.13 -23.40 -7.80
N PRO A 128 -11.93 -23.73 -8.83
CA PRO A 128 -12.78 -24.90 -8.77
C PRO A 128 -11.91 -26.12 -8.46
N ALA A 129 -12.34 -26.92 -7.47
CA ALA A 129 -11.63 -28.11 -7.04
C ALA A 129 -11.29 -28.99 -8.26
N PRO A 130 -10.07 -29.55 -8.35
CA PRO A 130 -9.71 -30.39 -9.49
C PRO A 130 -10.70 -31.55 -9.59
N ALA A 131 -11.31 -31.70 -10.77
CA ALA A 131 -12.19 -32.83 -11.05
C ALA A 131 -11.41 -34.12 -10.83
N VAL A 132 -11.85 -34.93 -9.86
CA VAL A 132 -11.27 -36.25 -9.61
C VAL A 132 -11.58 -37.11 -10.83
N ALA A 133 -10.58 -37.32 -11.67
CA ALA A 133 -10.65 -38.30 -12.74
C ALA A 133 -10.72 -39.69 -12.10
N THR A 134 -11.86 -40.37 -12.26
CA THR A 134 -12.01 -41.77 -11.89
C THR A 134 -11.06 -42.60 -12.76
N ALA A 135 -9.92 -43.01 -12.21
CA ALA A 135 -8.94 -43.82 -12.90
C ALA A 135 -9.52 -45.22 -13.20
N GLY A 136 -9.58 -45.57 -14.48
CA GLY A 136 -9.80 -46.93 -14.94
C GLY A 136 -8.59 -47.83 -14.66
N ALA A 137 -8.90 -49.09 -14.35
CA ALA A 137 -8.10 -50.31 -14.19
C ALA A 137 -6.54 -50.26 -14.19
N PRO A 138 -5.88 -51.03 -13.29
CA PRO A 138 -4.42 -51.04 -13.13
C PRO A 138 -3.71 -51.76 -14.29
N GLN A 139 -2.64 -51.16 -14.82
CA GLN A 139 -1.63 -51.86 -15.61
C GLN A 139 -0.55 -52.47 -14.71
N PRO A 140 0.00 -53.65 -15.04
CA PRO A 140 1.01 -54.31 -14.22
C PRO A 140 2.40 -53.69 -14.38
N ALA A 141 3.13 -53.70 -13.27
CA ALA A 141 4.43 -53.08 -13.06
C ALA A 141 5.53 -53.60 -13.99
N ALA A 142 6.32 -52.68 -14.54
CA ALA A 142 7.61 -52.96 -15.15
C ALA A 142 8.73 -52.58 -14.16
N THR A 143 9.59 -53.56 -13.92
CA THR A 143 10.72 -53.57 -12.99
C THR A 143 11.76 -52.48 -13.28
N GLU A 144 12.21 -51.84 -12.21
CA GLU A 144 13.29 -50.84 -12.10
C GLU A 144 14.69 -51.45 -12.39
N PRO A 145 15.60 -50.69 -13.02
CA PRO A 145 17.03 -50.84 -12.76
C PRO A 145 17.61 -49.66 -11.96
N ALA A 146 18.47 -50.04 -11.00
CA ALA A 146 19.13 -49.29 -9.95
C ALA A 146 19.93 -48.02 -10.38
N PRO A 147 20.21 -47.09 -9.43
CA PRO A 147 20.78 -45.77 -9.72
C PRO A 147 22.28 -45.83 -10.10
N LEU A 148 22.66 -45.08 -11.14
CA LEU A 148 24.05 -44.81 -11.48
C LEU A 148 24.59 -43.66 -10.62
N ASP A 149 25.68 -43.96 -9.94
CA ASP A 149 26.42 -43.16 -8.96
C ASP A 149 27.02 -41.88 -9.58
N ALA A 150 26.51 -40.72 -9.15
CA ALA A 150 26.91 -39.40 -9.62
C ALA A 150 28.28 -38.94 -9.09
N ALA A 151 28.99 -39.75 -8.29
CA ALA A 151 30.30 -39.41 -7.74
C ALA A 151 31.48 -39.61 -8.72
N ALA A 152 31.27 -40.20 -9.90
CA ALA A 152 32.36 -40.54 -10.83
C ALA A 152 32.65 -39.51 -11.95
N LEU A 153 31.88 -38.41 -12.07
CA LEU A 153 31.93 -37.53 -13.25
C LEU A 153 32.49 -36.11 -13.03
N ILE A 154 32.98 -35.76 -11.82
CA ILE A 154 33.61 -34.46 -11.55
C ILE A 154 34.96 -34.62 -10.83
N ALA A 155 35.84 -35.45 -11.40
CA ALA A 155 37.25 -35.55 -11.00
C ALA A 155 38.20 -35.48 -12.21
N ARG A 156 37.78 -34.78 -13.28
CA ARG A 156 38.59 -34.63 -14.51
C ARG A 156 38.55 -33.21 -15.08
N ALA A 157 38.61 -32.21 -14.21
CA ALA A 157 38.77 -30.80 -14.57
C ALA A 157 39.65 -30.06 -13.55
N ALA A 158 40.77 -30.68 -13.16
CA ALA A 158 41.84 -30.03 -12.42
C ALA A 158 43.17 -30.40 -13.07
N ASP A 159 43.55 -29.66 -14.11
CA ASP A 159 44.96 -29.49 -14.48
C ASP A 159 45.15 -28.10 -15.12
N PRO A 160 45.92 -27.19 -14.49
CA PRO A 160 46.26 -25.88 -15.03
C PRO A 160 47.67 -25.86 -15.63
N SER A 161 47.81 -25.59 -16.93
CA SER A 161 49.04 -25.09 -17.55
C SER A 161 48.75 -24.47 -18.92
N ASP A 162 48.73 -23.14 -18.97
CA ASP A 162 49.51 -22.30 -19.89
C ASP A 162 49.44 -20.84 -19.43
#